data_AF-A0A838CXX5-F1
#
_entry.id   AF-A0A838CXX5-F1
#
_cell.length_a   1.000
_cell.length_b   1.000
_cell.length_c   1.000
_cell.angle_alpha   90.00
_cell.angle_beta   90.00
_cell.angle_gamma   90.00
#
_symmetry.space_group_name_H-M   'P 1'
#
loop_
_entity.id
_entity.type
_entity.pdbx_description
1 polymer ?
#
loop_
_entity_poly.entity_id
_entity_poly.type
_entity_poly.pdbx_seq_one_letter_code
_entity_poly.pdbx_strand_id
1 'polypeptide(L)'
;MLIKGTMKMPANVDVGTPTLNEIYNVKDPDNDVHVSAILKEINKAYWLNNDWQEKKQFPVMVLEVTFEIDDKERERKIKLKNRKEEGNITVIDGFKKMKEND
;
A
#
# COMPACT_ATOMS: atom_id res chain seq x y z
N MET A 1 -5.53 2.94 -14.96
CA MET A 1 -6.74 3.48 -14.29
C MET A 1 -6.39 4.53 -13.24
N LEU A 2 -7.23 5.56 -13.03
CA LEU A 2 -7.09 6.48 -11.89
C LEU A 2 -7.95 6.02 -10.72
N ILE A 3 -7.39 6.03 -9.51
CA ILE A 3 -8.11 5.74 -8.27
C ILE A 3 -7.95 6.86 -7.25
N LYS A 4 -8.97 7.06 -6.43
CA LYS A 4 -8.89 7.96 -5.26
C LYS A 4 -8.47 7.14 -4.04
N GLY A 5 -7.59 7.71 -3.23
CA GLY A 5 -7.10 7.10 -2.01
C GLY A 5 -6.84 8.12 -0.91
N THR A 6 -6.53 7.62 0.28
CA THR A 6 -6.11 8.45 1.40
C THR A 6 -4.75 7.98 1.91
N MET A 7 -3.80 8.90 2.04
CA MET A 7 -2.52 8.65 2.73
C MET A 7 -2.60 9.24 4.13
N LYS A 8 -2.13 8.48 5.13
CA LYS A 8 -2.09 8.92 6.53
C LYS A 8 -0.63 8.99 6.97
N MET A 9 -0.23 10.14 7.49
CA MET A 9 1.15 10.43 7.87
C MET A 9 1.17 10.94 9.32
N PRO A 10 1.65 10.14 10.29
CA PRO A 10 1.77 10.60 11.65
C PRO A 10 2.94 11.59 11.78
N ALA A 11 2.74 12.69 12.50
CA ALA A 11 3.73 13.76 12.58
C ALA A 11 5.04 13.40 13.32
N ASN A 12 5.07 12.25 14.01
CA ASN A 12 6.22 11.79 14.79
C ASN A 12 7.17 10.88 14.00
N VAL A 13 6.82 10.51 12.77
CA VAL A 13 7.68 9.76 11.87
C VAL A 13 8.14 10.71 10.79
N ASP A 14 9.44 10.70 10.48
CA ASP A 14 9.98 11.37 9.30
C ASP A 14 9.58 10.52 8.07
N VAL A 15 8.28 10.51 7.79
CA VAL A 15 7.71 9.99 6.56
C VAL A 15 7.88 11.11 5.55
N GLY A 16 8.93 11.02 4.73
CA GLY A 16 9.24 12.04 3.73
C GLY A 16 8.01 12.55 2.96
N THR A 17 8.06 13.81 2.52
CA THR A 17 6.94 14.45 1.81
C THR A 17 6.55 13.61 0.60
N PRO A 18 5.26 13.26 0.43
CA PRO A 18 4.83 12.48 -0.71
C PRO A 18 5.07 13.27 -1.99
N THR A 19 5.90 12.71 -2.87
CA THR A 19 6.31 13.36 -4.11
C THR A 19 5.42 12.90 -5.26
N LEU A 20 5.03 13.85 -6.10
CA LEU A 20 4.36 13.53 -7.36
C LEU A 20 5.28 12.68 -8.24
N ASN A 21 4.69 11.77 -9.00
CA ASN A 21 5.37 10.85 -9.91
C ASN A 21 6.28 9.79 -9.24
N GLU A 22 6.24 9.65 -7.92
CA GLU A 22 6.83 8.50 -7.23
C GLU A 22 5.90 7.28 -7.25
N ILE A 23 6.51 6.10 -7.15
CA ILE A 23 5.81 4.83 -7.10
C ILE A 23 5.50 4.48 -5.64
N TYR A 24 4.22 4.30 -5.36
CA TYR A 24 3.68 3.88 -4.08
C TYR A 24 3.05 2.49 -4.22
N ASN A 25 3.13 1.69 -3.15
CA ASN A 25 2.40 0.43 -3.09
C ASN A 25 1.05 0.67 -2.43
N VAL A 26 -0.03 0.63 -3.22
CA VAL A 26 -1.38 0.94 -2.78
C VAL A 26 -2.25 -0.31 -2.77
N LYS A 27 -3.22 -0.36 -1.86
CA LYS A 27 -4.20 -1.45 -1.81
C LYS A 27 -5.37 -1.11 -2.74
N ASP A 28 -5.64 -1.96 -3.72
CA ASP A 28 -6.84 -1.89 -4.55
C ASP A 28 -8.07 -2.24 -3.68
N PRO A 29 -9.03 -1.30 -3.50
CA PRO A 29 -10.19 -1.52 -2.64
C PRO A 29 -11.13 -2.61 -3.17
N ASP A 30 -11.16 -2.84 -4.49
CA ASP A 30 -12.14 -3.75 -5.10
C ASP A 30 -11.70 -5.21 -5.03
N ASN A 31 -10.38 -5.47 -5.10
CA ASN A 31 -9.84 -6.82 -5.24
C ASN A 31 -8.91 -7.23 -4.08
N ASP A 32 -8.67 -6.33 -3.12
CA ASP A 32 -7.84 -6.60 -1.94
C ASP A 32 -6.45 -7.15 -2.37
N VAL A 33 -5.85 -6.49 -3.36
CA VAL A 33 -4.49 -6.73 -3.86
C VAL A 33 -3.66 -5.46 -3.74
N HIS A 34 -2.37 -5.62 -3.50
CA HIS A 34 -1.42 -4.50 -3.46
C HIS A 34 -0.81 -4.28 -4.84
N VAL A 35 -0.92 -3.07 -5.39
CA VAL A 35 -0.45 -2.71 -6.74
C VAL A 35 0.48 -1.50 -6.68
N SER A 36 1.43 -1.44 -7.61
CA SER A 36 2.24 -0.24 -7.78
C SER A 36 1.37 0.85 -8.40
N ALA A 37 1.44 2.05 -7.84
CA ALA A 37 0.69 3.19 -8.33
C ALA A 37 1.51 4.47 -8.24
N ILE A 38 1.29 5.37 -9.18
CA ILE A 38 1.99 6.63 -9.26
C ILE A 38 1.10 7.73 -8.68
N LEU A 39 1.61 8.50 -7.73
CA LEU A 39 0.87 9.65 -7.19
C LEU A 39 0.78 10.74 -8.27
N LYS A 40 -0.44 11.11 -8.67
CA LYS A 40 -0.69 12.16 -9.67
C LYS A 40 -1.10 13.47 -9.08
N GLU A 41 -1.93 13.43 -8.05
CA GLU A 41 -2.53 14.64 -7.51
C GLU A 41 -2.81 14.49 -6.01
N ILE A 42 -2.60 15.58 -5.27
CA ILE A 42 -3.03 15.74 -3.89
C ILE A 42 -4.25 16.66 -3.92
N ASN A 43 -5.43 16.09 -3.72
CA ASN A 43 -6.70 16.79 -3.80
C ASN A 43 -6.97 17.64 -2.56
N LYS A 44 -6.61 17.12 -1.38
CA LYS A 44 -6.88 17.75 -0.09
C LYS A 44 -5.89 17.31 0.96
N ALA A 45 -5.57 18.20 1.89
CA ALA A 45 -4.76 17.92 3.07
C ALA A 45 -5.48 18.43 4.32
N TYR A 46 -5.57 17.62 5.37
CA TYR A 46 -6.14 18.04 6.65
C TYR A 46 -5.55 17.24 7.82
N TRP A 47 -5.58 17.83 9.01
CA TRP A 47 -5.14 17.17 10.24
C TRP A 47 -6.29 16.39 10.88
N LEU A 48 -6.03 15.15 11.23
CA LEU A 48 -6.80 14.37 12.20
C LEU A 48 -6.23 14.59 13.60
N ASN A 49 -7.11 14.52 14.60
CA ASN A 49 -6.81 14.73 16.02
C ASN A 49 -6.22 16.13 16.28
N ASN A 50 -6.98 17.19 15.97
CA ASN A 50 -6.56 18.57 16.23
C ASN A 50 -6.31 18.86 17.72
N ASP A 51 -6.91 18.08 18.61
CA ASP A 51 -6.77 18.10 20.07
C ASP A 51 -5.71 17.12 20.59
N TRP A 52 -4.72 16.79 19.75
CA TRP A 52 -3.68 15.79 20.03
C TRP A 52 -2.94 16.04 21.36
N GLN A 53 -2.73 17.31 21.73
CA GLN A 53 -2.09 17.68 23.00
C GLN A 53 -2.93 17.26 24.22
N GLU A 54 -4.24 17.48 24.17
CA GLU A 54 -5.16 17.17 25.26
C GLU A 54 -5.41 15.67 25.37
N LYS A 55 -5.55 14.99 24.23
CA LYS A 55 -5.80 13.55 24.16
C LYS A 55 -4.55 12.68 24.27
N LYS A 56 -3.36 13.27 24.41
CA LYS A 56 -2.06 12.58 24.38
C LYS A 56 -1.93 11.64 23.16
N GLN A 57 -2.44 12.10 22.02
CA GLN A 57 -2.35 11.38 20.74
C GLN A 57 -1.32 12.08 19.85
N PHE A 58 -0.86 11.40 18.81
CA PHE A 58 -0.06 12.05 17.78
C PHE A 58 -1.00 12.66 16.73
N PRO A 59 -0.73 13.90 16.25
CA PRO A 59 -1.46 14.45 15.13
C PRO A 59 -1.14 13.64 13.88
N VAL A 60 -2.18 13.39 13.08
CA VAL A 60 -2.06 12.62 11.84
C VAL A 60 -2.49 13.48 10.68
N MET A 61 -1.60 13.75 9.73
CA MET A 61 -1.96 14.39 8.49
C MET A 61 -2.64 13.36 7.59
N VAL A 62 -3.80 13.72 7.03
CA VAL A 62 -4.49 12.94 6.01
C VAL A 62 -4.47 13.69 4.71
N LEU A 63 -4.00 13.01 3.67
CA LEU A 63 -4.01 13.50 2.30
C LEU A 63 -5.02 12.69 1.50
N GLU A 64 -5.99 13.36 0.89
CA GLU A 64 -6.82 12.78 -0.16
C GLU A 64 -6.08 12.92 -1.47
N VAL A 65 -5.82 11.80 -2.14
CA VAL A 65 -4.90 11.74 -3.29
C VAL A 65 -5.51 10.94 -4.43
N THR A 66 -5.01 11.21 -5.63
CA THR A 66 -5.33 10.43 -6.83
C THR A 66 -4.08 9.73 -7.32
N PHE A 67 -4.19 8.41 -7.48
CA PHE A 67 -3.14 7.56 -8.00
C PHE A 67 -3.48 7.07 -9.40
N GLU A 68 -2.46 6.95 -10.24
CA GLU A 68 -2.52 6.18 -11.49
C GLU A 68 -1.99 4.77 -11.25
N ILE A 69 -2.79 3.76 -11.55
CA ILE A 69 -2.43 2.34 -11.51
C ILE A 69 -2.22 1.82 -12.92
N ASP A 70 -1.20 0.97 -13.09
CA ASP A 70 -1.04 0.12 -14.27
C ASP A 70 -2.06 -1.04 -14.23
N ASP A 71 -3.02 -0.98 -15.15
CA ASP A 71 -4.10 -1.97 -15.26
C ASP A 71 -3.59 -3.38 -15.57
N LYS A 72 -2.48 -3.50 -16.32
CA LYS A 72 -1.90 -4.81 -16.64
C LYS A 72 -1.30 -5.46 -15.39
N GLU A 73 -0.64 -4.69 -14.54
CA GLU A 73 -0.12 -5.18 -13.27
C GLU A 73 -1.26 -5.62 -12.35
N ARG A 74 -2.28 -4.76 -12.22
CA ARG A 74 -3.48 -5.03 -11.42
C ARG A 74 -4.14 -6.35 -11.84
N GLU A 75 -4.44 -6.53 -13.12
CA GLU A 75 -5.04 -7.76 -13.63
C GLU A 75 -4.17 -8.99 -13.37
N ARG A 76 -2.85 -8.87 -13.55
CA ARG A 76 -1.93 -9.98 -13.27
C ARG A 76 -1.98 -10.40 -11.81
N LYS A 77 -2.02 -9.45 -10.88
CA LYS A 77 -2.09 -9.72 -9.44
C LYS A 77 -3.44 -10.29 -9.02
N ILE A 78 -4.55 -9.82 -9.59
CA ILE A 78 -5.89 -10.40 -9.36
C ILE A 78 -5.91 -11.87 -9.82
N LYS A 79 -5.45 -12.15 -11.04
CA LYS A 79 -5.40 -13.53 -11.56
C LYS A 79 -4.53 -14.45 -10.68
N LEU A 80 -3.41 -13.94 -10.16
CA LEU A 80 -2.55 -14.69 -9.23
C LEU A 80 -3.23 -14.95 -7.88
N LYS A 81 -3.97 -13.98 -7.33
CA LYS A 81 -4.73 -14.15 -6.09
C LYS A 81 -5.80 -15.22 -6.26
N ASN A 82 -6.63 -15.11 -7.29
CA ASN A 82 -7.71 -16.06 -7.56
C ASN A 82 -7.15 -17.48 -7.76
N ARG A 83 -6.02 -17.64 -8.47
CA ARG A 83 -5.35 -18.95 -8.62
C ARG A 83 -4.82 -19.53 -7.31
N LYS A 84 -4.37 -18.70 -6.37
CA LYS A 84 -3.93 -19.16 -5.04
C LYS A 84 -5.09 -19.54 -4.12
N GLU A 85 -6.25 -18.93 -4.31
CA GLU A 85 -7.46 -19.25 -3.55
C GLU A 85 -8.16 -20.50 -4.11
N GLU A 86 -8.17 -20.65 -5.44
CA GLU A 86 -8.78 -21.80 -6.12
C GLU A 86 -7.89 -23.04 -6.15
N GLY A 87 -6.57 -22.87 -6.03
CA GLY A 87 -5.60 -23.97 -6.02
C GLY A 87 -4.85 -24.00 -4.69
N ASN A 88 -4.84 -25.15 -4.01
CA ASN A 88 -3.91 -25.53 -2.94
C ASN A 88 -2.43 -25.37 -3.39
N ILE A 89 -1.94 -24.13 -3.55
CA ILE A 89 -0.54 -23.85 -3.83
C ILE A 89 0.16 -23.83 -2.48
N THR A 90 0.56 -25.01 -2.02
CA THR A 90 1.63 -25.14 -1.03
C THR A 90 2.88 -24.53 -1.66
N VAL A 91 3.28 -23.34 -1.20
CA VAL A 91 4.61 -22.82 -1.46
C VAL A 91 5.58 -23.74 -0.73
N ILE A 92 6.09 -24.75 -1.43
CA ILE A 92 7.27 -25.50 -0.96
C ILE A 92 8.42 -24.52 -1.09
N ASP A 93 8.67 -23.78 -0.02
CA ASP A 93 9.82 -22.91 0.10
C ASP A 93 11.06 -23.78 -0.09
N GLY A 94 11.82 -23.49 -1.15
CA GLY A 94 13.00 -24.24 -1.58
C GLY A 94 14.19 -24.11 -0.63
N PHE A 95 13.99 -23.95 0.68
CA PHE A 95 15.04 -24.12 1.68
C PHE A 95 15.22 -25.60 1.99
N LYS A 96 15.79 -26.33 1.03
CA LYS A 96 16.55 -27.53 1.34
C LYS A 96 17.77 -27.06 2.13
N LYS A 97 17.67 -27.05 3.47
CA LYS A 97 18.82 -27.05 4.36
C LYS A 97 19.69 -28.25 3.96
N MET A 98 20.73 -28.03 3.16
CA MET A 98 21.86 -28.95 3.15
C MET A 98 22.69 -28.64 4.38
N LYS A 99 22.43 -29.38 5.47
CA LYS A 99 23.47 -29.81 6.42
C LYS A 99 23.04 -31.17 6.97
N GLU A 100 23.43 -32.21 6.24
CA GLU A 100 23.64 -33.54 6.81
C GLU A 100 24.99 -34.03 6.28
N ASN A 101 25.75 -34.60 7.22
CA ASN A 101 27.00 -35.36 7.11
C ASN A 101 28.26 -34.49 7.00
N ASP A 102 29.30 -34.62 7.82
CA ASP A 102 29.62 -35.46 8.99
C ASP A 102 30.69 -34.70 9.80
#